data_AF-A0A7S4HS42-F1
#
_entry.id   AF-A0A7S4HS42-F1
#
_cell.length_a   1.000
_cell.length_b   1.000
_cell.length_c   1.000
_cell.angle_alpha   90.00
_cell.angle_beta   90.00
_cell.angle_gamma   90.00
#
_symmetry.space_group_name_H-M   'P 1'
#
loop_
_entity.id
_entity.type
_entity.pdbx_description
1 polymer ?
#
loop_
_entity_poly.entity_id
_entity_poly.type
_entity_poly.pdbx_seq_one_letter_code
_entity_poly.pdbx_strand_id
1 'polypeptide(L)'
;SAVEPGDFLNRQIYRFSASGEYDPLLGVTYKSEQTFVFVDYAPLLFRDIRTQYHHRCSNYIHSICGEDNEEESCAHNLQSMLAEGKSSASFLISKDKKYIIKSMKQSEFEFFCGIVHDYYDYMLKEPNTLLSRFFGLFHVEKE
;
A
#
# COMPACT_ATOMS: atom_id res chain seq x y z
N SER A 1 -6.47 18.40 -6.04
CA SER A 1 -7.03 19.08 -4.86
C SER A 1 -6.16 18.80 -3.67
N ALA A 2 -6.07 19.74 -2.73
CA ALA A 2 -5.42 19.53 -1.45
C ALA A 2 -6.14 18.43 -0.64
N VAL A 3 -5.42 17.75 0.23
CA VAL A 3 -5.96 16.79 1.21
C VAL A 3 -6.72 17.59 2.28
N GLU A 4 -7.96 17.19 2.55
CA GLU A 4 -8.83 17.79 3.56
C GLU A 4 -8.82 16.95 4.85
N PRO A 5 -9.20 17.49 6.02
CA PRO A 5 -9.21 16.74 7.28
C PRO A 5 -10.02 15.43 7.25
N GLY A 6 -11.08 15.37 6.44
CA GLY A 6 -11.88 14.16 6.26
C GLY A 6 -11.15 13.03 5.51
N ASP A 7 -10.13 13.36 4.73
CA ASP A 7 -9.39 12.39 3.91
C ASP A 7 -8.49 11.47 4.73
N PHE A 8 -8.04 11.93 5.91
CA PHE A 8 -7.23 11.14 6.84
C PHE A 8 -7.99 9.94 7.43
N LEU A 9 -9.32 10.03 7.48
CA LEU A 9 -10.21 8.98 7.98
C LEU A 9 -10.87 8.18 6.86
N ASN A 10 -10.67 8.60 5.60
CA ASN A 10 -11.28 7.96 4.46
C ASN A 10 -10.66 6.58 4.23
N ARG A 11 -11.51 5.60 3.92
CA ARG A 11 -11.10 4.24 3.54
C ARG A 11 -11.86 3.82 2.28
N GLN A 12 -11.13 3.30 1.32
CA GLN A 12 -11.73 2.63 0.17
C GLN A 12 -11.72 1.13 0.41
N ILE A 13 -12.87 0.49 0.28
CA ILE A 13 -13.06 -0.93 0.55
C ILE A 13 -13.39 -1.62 -0.75
N TYR A 14 -12.59 -2.63 -1.07
CA TYR A 14 -12.68 -3.44 -2.27
C TYR A 14 -12.93 -4.89 -1.85
N ARG A 15 -13.93 -5.55 -2.45
CA ARG A 15 -14.24 -6.95 -2.17
C ARG A 15 -13.88 -7.77 -3.39
N PHE A 16 -13.06 -8.79 -3.19
CA PHE A 16 -12.63 -9.70 -4.23
C PHE A 16 -13.20 -11.08 -3.91
N SER A 17 -14.12 -11.57 -4.73
CA SER A 17 -14.66 -12.93 -4.62
C SER A 17 -13.69 -13.98 -5.18
N ALA A 18 -13.74 -15.19 -4.61
CA ALA A 18 -13.12 -16.38 -5.19
C ALA A 18 -13.84 -16.76 -6.50
N SER A 19 -13.45 -16.11 -7.59
CA SER A 19 -13.79 -16.47 -8.95
C SER A 19 -12.78 -15.78 -9.88
N GLY A 20 -12.35 -16.48 -10.93
CA GLY A 20 -11.44 -15.92 -11.93
C GLY A 20 -12.15 -15.00 -12.93
N GLU A 21 -13.13 -14.22 -12.46
CA GLU A 21 -14.11 -13.52 -13.28
C GLU A 21 -13.93 -11.99 -13.23
N TYR A 22 -14.53 -11.31 -14.20
CA TYR A 22 -14.54 -9.85 -14.31
C TYR A 22 -15.40 -9.21 -13.21
N ASP A 23 -14.84 -8.25 -12.48
CA ASP A 23 -15.58 -7.45 -11.51
C ASP A 23 -16.09 -6.16 -12.17
N PRO A 24 -17.42 -5.98 -12.31
CA PRO A 24 -17.99 -4.83 -12.99
C PRO A 24 -17.91 -3.53 -12.18
N LEU A 25 -17.72 -3.59 -10.86
CA LEU A 25 -17.55 -2.41 -10.01
C LEU A 25 -16.12 -1.87 -10.09
N LEU A 26 -15.15 -2.77 -10.23
CA LEU A 26 -13.73 -2.43 -10.35
C LEU A 26 -13.30 -2.24 -11.80
N GLY A 27 -14.05 -2.79 -12.76
CA GLY A 27 -13.69 -2.77 -14.17
C GLY A 27 -12.43 -3.59 -14.47
N VAL A 28 -12.12 -4.59 -13.65
CA VAL A 28 -10.91 -5.41 -13.77
C VAL A 28 -11.26 -6.89 -13.77
N THR A 29 -10.48 -7.67 -14.50
CA THR A 29 -10.48 -9.14 -14.36
C THR A 29 -9.33 -9.52 -13.45
N TYR A 30 -9.60 -10.34 -12.44
CA TYR A 30 -8.56 -10.86 -11.56
C TYR A 30 -8.75 -12.38 -11.37
N LYS A 31 -7.71 -13.04 -10.88
CA LYS A 31 -7.77 -14.44 -10.45
C LYS A 31 -7.44 -14.50 -8.96
N SER A 32 -8.36 -15.03 -8.18
CA SER A 32 -8.14 -15.31 -6.77
C SER A 32 -8.68 -16.69 -6.42
N GLU A 33 -7.92 -17.44 -5.62
CA GLU A 33 -8.38 -18.71 -5.06
C GLU A 33 -9.25 -18.50 -3.80
N GLN A 34 -9.26 -17.29 -3.24
CA GLN A 34 -9.90 -16.97 -1.97
C GLN A 34 -10.70 -15.67 -2.08
N THR A 35 -11.81 -15.59 -1.35
CA THR A 35 -12.53 -14.34 -1.17
C THR A 35 -11.81 -13.50 -0.12
N PHE A 36 -11.57 -12.23 -0.40
CA PHE A 36 -10.93 -11.32 0.54
C PHE A 36 -11.42 -9.89 0.37
N VAL A 37 -11.30 -9.12 1.44
CA VAL A 37 -11.54 -7.68 1.47
C VAL A 37 -10.19 -6.97 1.51
N PHE A 38 -10.00 -6.00 0.62
CA PHE A 38 -8.87 -5.09 0.62
C PHE A 38 -9.33 -3.70 1.02
N VAL A 39 -8.68 -3.12 2.01
CA VAL A 39 -8.96 -1.77 2.51
C VAL A 39 -7.75 -0.88 2.24
N ASP A 40 -7.95 0.21 1.51
CA ASP A 40 -6.96 1.28 1.30
C ASP A 40 -7.29 2.46 2.22
N TYR A 41 -6.40 2.74 3.18
CA TYR A 41 -6.57 3.81 4.18
C TYR A 41 -5.95 5.11 3.69
N ALA A 42 -6.68 6.21 3.82
CA ALA A 42 -6.25 7.56 3.44
C ALA A 42 -5.61 7.63 2.03
N PRO A 43 -6.28 7.12 0.97
CA PRO A 43 -5.68 6.96 -0.36
C PRO A 43 -5.16 8.28 -0.95
N LEU A 44 -5.86 9.40 -0.68
CA LEU A 44 -5.48 10.72 -1.16
C LEU A 44 -4.22 11.25 -0.47
N LEU A 45 -4.09 11.00 0.84
CA LEU A 45 -2.90 11.34 1.62
C LEU A 45 -1.66 10.67 1.04
N PHE A 46 -1.71 9.34 0.90
CA PHE A 46 -0.57 8.60 0.37
C PHE A 46 -0.31 8.87 -1.10
N ARG A 47 -1.34 9.22 -1.90
CA ARG A 47 -1.14 9.72 -3.27
C ARG A 47 -0.33 11.02 -3.27
N ASP A 48 -0.64 11.94 -2.38
CA ASP A 48 0.03 13.23 -2.32
C ASP A 48 1.49 13.07 -1.85
N ILE A 49 1.74 12.23 -0.82
CA ILE A 49 3.11 11.82 -0.44
C ILE A 49 3.83 11.19 -1.63
N ARG A 50 3.22 10.20 -2.30
CA ARG A 50 3.82 9.56 -3.48
C ARG A 50 4.15 10.59 -4.57
N THR A 51 3.30 11.59 -4.80
CA THR A 51 3.53 12.62 -5.83
C THR A 51 4.71 13.54 -5.49
N GLN A 52 4.94 13.81 -4.20
CA GLN A 52 6.08 14.61 -3.74
C GLN A 52 7.42 13.89 -3.99
N TYR A 53 7.46 12.57 -3.77
CA TYR A 53 8.70 11.77 -3.87
C TYR A 53 8.85 11.02 -5.20
N HIS A 54 7.77 10.88 -5.95
CA HIS A 54 7.71 10.17 -7.22
C HIS A 54 7.02 11.06 -8.24
N HIS A 55 7.72 11.34 -9.34
CA HIS A 55 7.15 12.15 -10.42
C HIS A 55 5.90 11.51 -11.05
N ARG A 56 5.69 10.18 -10.91
CA ARG A 56 4.53 9.45 -11.44
C ARG A 56 4.12 8.28 -10.55
N CYS A 57 2.81 8.16 -10.27
CA CYS A 57 2.23 7.04 -9.52
C CYS A 57 2.46 5.67 -10.20
N SER A 58 2.56 5.63 -11.53
CA SER A 58 2.83 4.42 -12.31
C SER A 58 4.13 3.73 -11.89
N ASN A 59 5.15 4.48 -11.47
CA ASN A 59 6.44 3.92 -11.07
C ASN A 59 6.30 3.10 -9.78
N TYR A 60 5.49 3.59 -8.84
CA TYR A 60 5.21 2.87 -7.60
C TYR A 60 4.44 1.58 -7.87
N ILE A 61 3.38 1.66 -8.68
CA ILE A 61 2.57 0.49 -9.04
C ILE A 61 3.41 -0.54 -9.78
N HIS A 62 4.22 -0.14 -10.75
CA HIS A 62 5.10 -1.05 -11.48
C HIS A 62 6.09 -1.79 -10.56
N SER A 63 6.70 -1.10 -9.61
CA SER A 63 7.64 -1.75 -8.67
C SER A 63 6.96 -2.78 -7.75
N ILE A 64 5.70 -2.56 -7.37
CA ILE A 64 4.97 -3.44 -6.45
C ILE A 64 4.21 -4.55 -7.18
N CYS A 65 3.54 -4.22 -8.27
CA CYS A 65 2.60 -5.09 -9.00
C CYS A 65 3.20 -5.68 -10.29
N GLY A 66 4.21 -5.06 -10.89
CA GLY A 66 4.73 -5.42 -12.22
C GLY A 66 4.10 -4.64 -13.36
N GLU A 67 4.43 -5.03 -14.60
CA GLU A 67 3.78 -4.53 -15.81
C GLU A 67 2.54 -5.36 -16.16
N ASP A 68 1.51 -4.68 -16.68
CA ASP A 68 0.25 -5.29 -17.11
C ASP A 68 0.40 -6.30 -18.27
N ASN A 69 1.60 -6.41 -18.87
CA ASN A 69 1.86 -7.15 -20.12
C ASN A 69 2.65 -8.46 -19.92
N GLU A 70 3.06 -8.78 -18.70
CA GLU A 70 3.80 -10.00 -18.42
C GLU A 70 2.88 -11.04 -17.75
N GLU A 71 2.97 -12.31 -18.16
CA GLU A 71 2.37 -13.44 -17.43
C GLU A 71 2.95 -13.58 -15.99
N GLU A 72 3.92 -12.74 -15.62
CA GLU A 72 4.48 -12.60 -14.28
C GLU A 72 3.48 -11.89 -13.34
N SER A 73 2.71 -12.70 -12.59
CA SER A 73 1.91 -12.25 -11.43
C SER A 73 2.69 -11.30 -10.51
N CYS A 74 2.01 -10.36 -9.82
CA CYS A 74 2.56 -9.51 -8.75
C CYS A 74 3.46 -10.27 -7.76
N ALA A 75 3.21 -11.57 -7.56
CA ALA A 75 4.05 -12.47 -6.77
C ALA A 75 5.52 -12.56 -7.22
N HIS A 76 5.83 -12.33 -8.51
CA HIS A 76 7.19 -12.33 -9.05
C HIS A 76 7.95 -11.03 -8.76
N ASN A 77 7.24 -9.93 -8.51
CA ASN A 77 7.86 -8.63 -8.24
C ASN A 77 8.14 -8.37 -6.76
N LEU A 78 7.63 -9.23 -5.87
CA LEU A 78 7.87 -9.15 -4.43
C LEU A 78 8.65 -10.36 -3.93
N GLN A 79 9.75 -10.11 -3.24
CA GLN A 79 10.57 -11.16 -2.63
C GLN A 79 10.42 -11.12 -1.11
N SER A 80 10.18 -12.29 -0.50
CA SER A 80 10.13 -12.40 0.96
C SER A 80 11.50 -12.17 1.57
N MET A 81 11.54 -11.32 2.60
CA MET A 81 12.72 -11.08 3.42
C MET A 81 12.49 -11.67 4.81
N LEU A 82 13.49 -12.40 5.31
CA LEU A 82 13.50 -12.84 6.70
C LEU A 82 13.70 -11.62 7.61
N ALA A 83 12.78 -11.41 8.53
CA ALA A 83 12.99 -10.45 9.61
C ALA A 83 14.00 -11.04 10.60
N GLU A 84 15.23 -10.53 10.61
CA GLU A 84 16.26 -10.92 11.59
C GLU A 84 16.06 -10.25 12.96
N GLY A 85 14.84 -9.83 13.32
CA GLY A 85 14.57 -8.97 14.48
C GLY A 85 13.44 -9.44 15.39
N LYS A 86 13.37 -8.84 16.59
CA LYS A 86 12.38 -9.14 17.66
C LYS A 86 10.91 -8.93 17.26
N SER A 87 10.63 -8.19 16.19
CA SER A 87 9.28 -7.68 15.89
C SER A 87 8.33 -8.73 15.29
N SER A 88 8.84 -9.90 14.86
CA SER A 88 8.09 -10.98 14.21
C SER A 88 7.21 -10.51 13.04
N ALA A 89 7.62 -9.44 12.36
CA ALA A 89 6.92 -8.90 11.20
C ALA A 89 7.40 -9.62 9.93
N SER A 90 6.52 -9.86 8.98
CA SER A 90 6.90 -10.27 7.64
C SER A 90 7.28 -9.05 6.80
N PHE A 91 8.28 -9.23 5.95
CA PHE A 91 8.75 -8.20 5.02
C PHE A 91 8.75 -8.76 3.62
N LEU A 92 8.28 -7.97 2.67
CA LEU A 92 8.48 -8.17 1.25
C LEU A 92 9.26 -6.98 0.70
N ILE A 93 10.13 -7.20 -0.26
CA ILE A 93 10.84 -6.14 -0.97
C ILE A 93 10.52 -6.22 -2.46
N SER A 94 10.35 -5.08 -3.11
CA SER A 94 10.20 -5.02 -4.56
C SER A 94 11.47 -5.53 -5.26
N LYS A 95 11.33 -6.11 -6.45
CA LYS A 95 12.44 -6.64 -7.28
C LYS A 95 13.49 -5.56 -7.58
N ASP A 96 13.06 -4.32 -7.77
CA ASP A 96 13.93 -3.16 -7.97
C ASP A 96 14.49 -2.56 -6.67
N LYS A 97 14.16 -3.16 -5.51
CA LYS A 97 14.64 -2.80 -4.16
C LYS A 97 14.27 -1.39 -3.72
N LYS A 98 13.30 -0.74 -4.36
CA LYS A 98 12.86 0.61 -4.00
C LYS A 98 11.86 0.64 -2.86
N TYR A 99 11.08 -0.42 -2.69
CA TYR A 99 9.97 -0.45 -1.75
C TYR A 99 10.00 -1.70 -0.87
N ILE A 100 9.54 -1.53 0.36
CA ILE A 100 9.37 -2.59 1.34
C ILE A 100 7.91 -2.60 1.77
N ILE A 101 7.28 -3.78 1.75
CA ILE A 101 6.00 -4.02 2.39
C ILE A 101 6.29 -4.68 3.73
N LYS A 102 5.83 -4.08 4.82
CA LYS A 102 6.00 -4.59 6.18
C LYS A 102 4.62 -4.93 6.75
N SER A 103 4.45 -6.11 7.32
CA SER A 103 3.27 -6.42 8.14
C SER A 103 3.29 -5.59 9.44
N MET A 104 2.13 -5.05 9.81
CA MET A 104 1.98 -4.21 10.99
C MET A 104 1.04 -4.88 11.99
N LYS A 105 1.38 -4.84 13.28
CA LYS A 105 0.47 -5.27 14.36
C LYS A 105 -0.64 -4.24 14.55
N GLN A 106 -1.79 -4.67 15.06
CA GLN A 106 -2.92 -3.79 15.32
C GLN A 106 -2.54 -2.56 16.17
N SER A 107 -1.71 -2.72 17.20
CA SER A 107 -1.25 -1.61 18.04
C SER A 107 -0.32 -0.63 17.32
N GLU A 108 0.51 -1.11 16.39
CA GLU A 108 1.34 -0.24 15.54
C GLU A 108 0.47 0.55 14.56
N PHE A 109 -0.59 -0.07 14.03
CA PHE A 109 -1.58 0.56 13.16
C PHE A 109 -2.32 1.67 13.89
N GLU A 110 -2.87 1.39 15.08
CA GLU A 110 -3.56 2.38 15.91
C GLU A 110 -2.66 3.56 16.27
N PHE A 111 -1.41 3.28 16.62
CA PHE A 111 -0.42 4.32 16.88
C PHE A 111 -0.18 5.19 15.64
N PHE A 112 0.03 4.57 14.47
CA PHE A 112 0.27 5.30 13.23
C PHE A 112 -0.93 6.17 12.84
N CYS A 113 -2.16 5.64 12.95
CA CYS A 113 -3.38 6.41 12.76
C CYS A 113 -3.48 7.61 13.73
N GLY A 114 -2.99 7.48 14.96
CA GLY A 114 -2.94 8.57 15.93
C GLY A 114 -2.00 9.73 15.55
N ILE A 115 -0.98 9.46 14.72
CA ILE A 115 0.02 10.47 14.31
C ILE A 115 -0.02 10.81 12.81
N VAL A 116 -0.96 10.23 12.04
CA VAL A 116 -0.93 10.27 10.58
C VAL A 116 -1.01 11.69 10.01
N HIS A 117 -1.73 12.58 10.71
CA HIS A 117 -1.83 13.99 10.34
C HIS A 117 -0.49 14.71 10.48
N ASP A 118 0.13 14.64 11.66
CA ASP A 118 1.43 15.25 11.93
C ASP A 118 2.53 14.66 11.04
N TYR A 119 2.44 13.34 10.79
CA TYR A 119 3.33 12.65 9.86
C TYR A 119 3.21 13.24 8.45
N TYR A 120 1.99 13.36 7.91
CA TYR A 120 1.76 13.92 6.58
C TYR A 120 2.29 15.35 6.44
N ASP A 121 1.94 16.24 7.38
CA ASP A 121 2.39 17.63 7.38
C ASP A 121 3.92 17.73 7.40
N TYR A 122 4.56 16.90 8.22
CA TYR A 122 6.01 16.84 8.30
C TYR A 122 6.65 16.33 7.01
N MET A 123 6.08 15.27 6.38
CA MET A 123 6.58 14.74 5.11
C MET A 123 6.52 15.79 3.98
N LEU A 124 5.44 16.57 3.92
CA LEU A 124 5.31 17.65 2.95
C LEU A 124 6.32 18.78 3.17
N LYS A 125 6.61 19.08 4.45
CA LYS A 125 7.51 20.16 4.84
C LYS A 125 8.99 19.80 4.69
N GLU A 126 9.37 18.57 4.98
CA GLU A 126 10.77 18.13 5.02
C GLU A 126 11.05 17.00 4.00
N PRO A 127 11.30 17.33 2.72
CA PRO A 127 11.54 16.34 1.69
C PRO A 127 12.82 15.51 1.92
N ASN A 128 13.80 16.03 2.68
CA ASN A 128 15.07 15.32 2.93
C ASN A 128 15.07 14.54 4.26
N THR A 129 13.89 14.28 4.84
CA THR A 129 13.80 13.58 6.11
C THR A 129 14.40 12.17 6.08
N LEU A 130 14.92 11.75 7.24
CA LEU A 130 15.36 10.39 7.53
C LEU A 130 14.23 9.49 8.06
N LEU A 131 13.02 10.04 8.28
CA LEU A 131 11.88 9.21 8.64
C LEU A 131 11.54 8.24 7.51
N SER A 132 11.08 7.05 7.90
CA SER A 132 10.52 6.09 6.96
C SER A 132 9.37 6.72 6.18
N ARG A 133 9.39 6.56 4.86
CA ARG A 133 8.39 7.11 3.95
C ARG A 133 7.30 6.05 3.72
N PHE A 134 6.12 6.29 4.28
CA PHE A 134 4.96 5.43 4.06
C PHE A 134 4.26 5.89 2.79
N PHE A 135 4.19 5.00 1.81
CA PHE A 135 3.55 5.26 0.52
C PHE A 135 2.18 4.62 0.38
N GLY A 136 1.66 3.99 1.44
CA GLY A 136 0.36 3.36 1.49
C GLY A 136 0.16 2.64 2.81
N LEU A 137 -1.11 2.45 3.18
CA LEU A 137 -1.51 1.68 4.34
C LEU A 137 -2.71 0.83 3.94
N PHE A 138 -2.54 -0.48 4.04
CA PHE A 138 -3.52 -1.44 3.51
C PHE A 138 -3.86 -2.50 4.55
N HIS A 139 -5.11 -2.95 4.54
CA HIS A 139 -5.54 -4.13 5.28
C HIS A 139 -6.12 -5.15 4.30
N VAL A 140 -5.74 -6.42 4.50
CA VAL A 140 -6.26 -7.55 3.73
C VAL A 140 -6.86 -8.53 4.71
N GLU A 141 -8.17 -8.73 4.62
CA GLU A 141 -8.94 -9.65 5.44
C GLU A 141 -9.47 -10.77 4.54
N LYS A 142 -9.23 -12.02 4.93
CA LYS A 142 -9.83 -13.17 4.24
C LYS A 142 -11.25 -13.35 4.77
N GLU A 143 -12.21 -13.55 3.88
CA GLU A 143 -13.58 -13.95 4.26
C GLU A 143 -13.65 -15.46 4.58
#